data_AF-A0A6A2VYH3-F1
#
_entry.id   AF-A0A6A2VYH3-F1
#
_cell.length_a   1.000
_cell.length_b   1.000
_cell.length_c   1.000
_cell.angle_alpha   90.00
_cell.angle_beta   90.00
_cell.angle_gamma   90.00
#
_symmetry.space_group_name_H-M   'P 1'
#
loop_
_entity.id
_entity.type
_entity.pdbx_description
1 polymer ?
#
loop_
_entity_poly.entity_id
_entity_poly.type
_entity_poly.pdbx_seq_one_letter_code
_entity_poly.pdbx_strand_id
1 'polypeptide(L)'
;MSDAKTEYSMAVTAIKKQSEIDEDLAKNLENSYLEIRRFGMNWVKANINDVVEEIAPGAHAEIHGRKVYYYNADRTMVVIADVAGYVRVAQIIPKDSGDRFHYLDVHGQSADNYTDEKGKQHGRKRSDKNAYTHYRIKHREEM
;
A
#
# COMPACT_ATOMS: atom_id res chain seq x y z
N MET A 1 16.48 11.65 12.07
CA MET A 1 15.81 10.48 11.47
C MET A 1 14.79 10.99 10.47
N SER A 2 14.73 10.40 9.28
CA SER A 2 13.70 10.72 8.27
C SER A 2 12.45 9.91 8.60
N ASP A 3 11.25 10.50 8.47
CA ASP A 3 9.98 9.76 8.63
C ASP A 3 9.58 9.05 7.32
N ALA A 4 8.63 8.11 7.41
CA ALA A 4 8.17 7.33 6.25
C ALA A 4 7.59 8.22 5.13
N LYS A 5 6.92 9.32 5.48
CA LYS A 5 6.40 10.27 4.49
C LYS A 5 7.51 10.96 3.71
N THR A 6 8.61 11.33 4.35
CA THR A 6 9.77 11.93 3.69
C THR A 6 10.44 10.92 2.78
N GLU A 7 10.69 9.70 3.27
CA GLU A 7 11.29 8.62 2.47
C GLU A 7 10.42 8.30 1.24
N TYR A 8 9.11 8.14 1.43
CA TYR A 8 8.14 7.97 0.35
C TYR A 8 8.19 9.11 -0.67
N SER A 9 8.21 10.37 -0.21
CA SER A 9 8.18 11.53 -1.12
C SER A 9 9.47 11.63 -1.93
N MET A 10 10.63 11.31 -1.34
CA MET A 10 11.90 11.23 -2.04
C MET A 10 11.89 10.10 -3.08
N ALA A 11 11.38 8.92 -2.72
CA ALA A 11 11.25 7.79 -3.62
C ALA A 11 10.32 8.11 -4.82
N VAL A 12 9.18 8.76 -4.59
CA VAL A 12 8.26 9.20 -5.66
C VAL A 12 8.97 10.11 -6.66
N THR A 13 9.72 11.09 -6.18
CA THR A 13 10.49 12.01 -7.05
C THR A 13 11.52 11.25 -7.88
N ALA A 14 12.26 10.34 -7.26
CA ALA A 14 13.26 9.52 -7.95
C ALA A 14 12.63 8.61 -9.02
N ILE A 15 11.54 7.92 -8.68
CA ILE A 15 10.83 7.00 -9.60
C ILE A 15 10.21 7.76 -10.77
N LYS A 16 9.62 8.93 -10.54
CA LYS A 16 9.08 9.76 -11.63
C LYS A 16 10.17 10.19 -12.60
N LYS A 17 11.33 10.63 -12.09
CA LYS A 17 12.47 10.97 -12.94
C LYS A 17 12.95 9.75 -13.74
N GLN A 18 13.03 8.58 -13.11
CA GLN A 18 13.41 7.35 -13.81
C GLN A 18 12.41 6.97 -14.91
N SER A 19 11.12 7.23 -14.72
CA SER A 19 10.09 6.92 -15.72
C SER A 19 10.17 7.77 -16.99
N GLU A 20 10.90 8.88 -16.98
CA GLU A 20 11.11 9.69 -18.19
C GLU A 20 11.99 8.97 -19.22
N ILE A 21 12.76 7.98 -18.77
CA ILE A 21 13.72 7.23 -19.61
C ILE A 21 13.41 5.73 -19.67
N ASP A 22 12.50 5.23 -18.83
CA ASP A 22 12.07 3.83 -18.78
C ASP A 22 10.60 3.72 -19.18
N GLU A 23 10.35 3.28 -20.42
CA GLU A 23 9.00 3.19 -21.00
C GLU A 23 8.10 2.20 -20.25
N ASP A 24 8.65 1.09 -19.76
CA ASP A 24 7.89 0.09 -19.01
C ASP A 24 7.48 0.66 -17.65
N LEU A 25 8.38 1.37 -16.97
CA LEU A 25 8.05 2.08 -15.74
C LEU A 25 7.00 3.17 -15.99
N ALA A 26 7.14 3.97 -17.05
CA ALA A 26 6.16 5.00 -17.41
C ALA A 26 4.75 4.42 -17.62
N LYS A 27 4.66 3.32 -18.39
CA LYS A 27 3.40 2.61 -18.63
C LYS A 27 2.81 2.05 -17.33
N ASN A 28 3.64 1.51 -16.45
CA ASN A 28 3.20 1.02 -15.15
C ASN A 28 2.67 2.14 -14.25
N LEU A 29 3.27 3.34 -14.29
CA LEU A 29 2.76 4.53 -13.60
C LEU A 29 1.39 4.95 -14.14
N GLU A 30 1.25 5.04 -15.46
CA GLU A 30 -0.01 5.42 -16.09
C GLU A 30 -1.15 4.47 -15.70
N ASN A 31 -0.91 3.16 -15.75
CA ASN A 31 -1.86 2.14 -15.30
C ASN A 31 -2.28 2.35 -13.84
N SER A 32 -1.34 2.73 -12.98
CA SER A 32 -1.60 2.98 -11.56
C SER A 32 -2.47 4.23 -11.36
N TYR A 33 -2.24 5.29 -12.13
CA TYR A 33 -3.10 6.47 -12.13
C TYR A 33 -4.50 6.17 -12.67
N LEU A 34 -4.65 5.24 -13.63
CA LEU A 34 -5.95 4.77 -14.10
C LEU A 34 -6.72 3.99 -13.01
N GLU A 35 -6.05 3.10 -12.26
CA GLU A 35 -6.66 2.40 -11.11
C GLU A 35 -7.20 3.38 -10.06
N ILE A 36 -6.37 4.37 -9.72
CA ILE A 36 -6.70 5.46 -8.80
C ILE A 36 -7.92 6.26 -9.25
N ARG A 37 -7.99 6.61 -10.54
CA ARG A 37 -9.14 7.34 -11.11
C ARG A 37 -10.41 6.50 -11.05
N ARG A 38 -10.30 5.19 -11.26
CA ARG A 38 -11.45 4.28 -11.30
C ARG A 38 -12.02 3.92 -9.92
N PHE A 39 -11.15 3.70 -8.93
CA PHE A 39 -11.56 3.14 -7.64
C PHE A 39 -11.27 4.06 -6.45
N GLY A 40 -10.31 4.96 -6.59
CA GLY A 40 -9.71 5.63 -5.45
C GLY A 40 -10.54 6.75 -4.83
N MET A 41 -11.77 7.00 -5.28
CA MET A 41 -12.74 7.84 -4.57
C MET A 41 -13.34 7.11 -3.36
N ASN A 42 -13.38 5.78 -3.39
CA ASN A 42 -13.93 4.96 -2.30
C ASN A 42 -12.88 4.56 -1.25
N TRP A 43 -11.64 5.02 -1.42
CA TRP A 43 -10.54 4.68 -0.54
C TRP A 43 -10.41 5.72 0.56
N VAL A 44 -10.41 5.25 1.80
CA VAL A 44 -10.20 6.10 2.97
C VAL A 44 -8.77 6.64 2.96
N LYS A 45 -8.57 7.85 3.47
CA LYS A 45 -7.23 8.44 3.62
C LYS A 45 -6.53 7.87 4.86
N ALA A 46 -5.25 7.55 4.73
CA ALA A 46 -4.38 7.10 5.80
C ALA A 46 -3.09 7.93 5.86
N ASN A 47 -2.59 8.15 7.08
CA ASN A 47 -1.27 8.73 7.30
C ASN A 47 -0.22 7.61 7.20
N ILE A 48 0.65 7.66 6.20
CA ILE A 48 1.65 6.60 6.00
C ILE A 48 2.64 6.48 7.17
N ASN A 49 2.90 7.57 7.92
CA ASN A 49 3.76 7.52 9.10
C ASN A 49 3.13 6.59 10.15
N ASP A 50 1.84 6.76 10.45
CA ASP A 50 1.13 5.95 11.44
C ASP A 50 1.07 4.48 10.99
N VAL A 51 0.80 4.22 9.71
CA VAL A 51 0.73 2.85 9.18
C VAL A 51 2.08 2.14 9.27
N VAL A 52 3.18 2.82 8.93
CA VAL A 52 4.52 2.23 9.02
C VAL A 52 4.92 2.02 10.47
N GLU A 53 4.65 2.98 11.37
CA GLU A 53 4.93 2.84 12.79
C GLU A 53 4.17 1.65 13.42
N GLU A 54 2.91 1.45 13.05
CA GLU A 54 2.07 0.35 13.57
C GLU A 54 2.49 -1.02 13.01
N ILE A 55 2.72 -1.11 11.70
CA ILE A 55 2.90 -2.40 11.02
C ILE A 55 4.37 -2.83 10.89
N ALA A 56 5.25 -1.87 10.67
CA ALA A 56 6.67 -2.09 10.37
C ALA A 56 7.55 -1.04 11.06
N PRO A 57 7.52 -0.97 12.41
CA PRO A 57 8.23 0.05 13.17
C PRO A 57 9.74 0.01 12.86
N GLY A 58 10.32 1.18 12.61
CA GLY A 58 11.74 1.33 12.27
C GLY A 58 12.13 0.81 10.88
N ALA A 59 11.17 0.44 10.03
CA ALA A 59 11.45 0.04 8.65
C ALA A 59 11.94 1.22 7.80
N HIS A 60 12.77 0.90 6.81
CA HIS A 60 13.25 1.83 5.79
C HIS A 60 12.61 1.54 4.44
N ALA A 61 12.48 2.56 3.60
CA ALA A 61 11.97 2.44 2.25
C ALA A 61 12.87 1.57 1.33
N GLU A 62 12.33 0.47 0.81
CA GLU A 62 12.91 -0.33 -0.27
C GLU A 62 12.14 -0.07 -1.58
N ILE A 63 12.83 0.37 -2.64
CA ILE A 63 12.19 0.71 -3.93
C ILE A 63 12.20 -0.51 -4.87
N HIS A 64 11.03 -0.89 -5.35
CA HIS A 64 10.84 -1.97 -6.32
C HIS A 64 9.93 -1.50 -7.47
N GLY A 65 10.54 -1.04 -8.56
CA GLY A 65 9.83 -0.45 -9.70
C GLY A 65 9.01 0.78 -9.27
N ARG A 66 7.69 0.74 -9.45
CA ARG A 66 6.77 1.82 -9.04
C ARG A 66 6.39 1.82 -7.55
N LYS A 67 6.87 0.85 -6.77
CA LYS A 67 6.41 0.61 -5.41
C LYS A 67 7.52 0.84 -4.40
N VAL A 68 7.12 1.28 -3.21
CA VAL A 68 7.98 1.48 -2.05
C VAL A 68 7.50 0.55 -0.95
N TYR A 69 8.40 -0.30 -0.47
CA TYR A 69 8.14 -1.35 0.50
C TYR A 69 8.76 -0.97 1.85
N TYR A 70 8.03 -1.19 2.93
CA TYR A 70 8.53 -1.07 4.30
C TYR A 70 8.27 -2.40 5.00
N TYR A 71 9.30 -3.22 5.06
CA TYR A 71 9.22 -4.54 5.69
C TYR A 71 9.36 -4.42 7.20
N ASN A 72 8.54 -5.14 7.94
CA ASN A 72 8.76 -5.28 9.38
C ASN A 72 10.03 -6.13 9.64
N ALA A 73 10.53 -6.08 10.89
CA ALA A 73 11.83 -6.66 11.23
C ALA A 73 11.94 -8.18 10.93
N ASP A 74 10.85 -8.93 11.05
CA ASP A 74 10.81 -10.38 10.81
C ASP A 74 10.39 -10.74 9.36
N ARG A 75 10.14 -9.75 8.50
CA ARG A 75 9.67 -9.90 7.12
C ARG A 75 8.40 -10.76 6.97
N THR A 76 7.52 -10.75 7.97
CA THR A 76 6.19 -11.39 7.88
C THR A 76 5.11 -10.43 7.39
N MET A 77 5.34 -9.12 7.50
CA MET A 77 4.42 -8.06 7.12
C MET A 77 5.13 -7.00 6.29
N VAL A 78 4.37 -6.30 5.46
CA VAL A 78 4.88 -5.18 4.68
C VAL A 78 3.83 -4.11 4.44
N VAL A 79 4.27 -2.87 4.56
CA VAL A 79 3.54 -1.71 4.05
C VAL A 79 4.03 -1.42 2.64
N ILE A 80 3.11 -1.46 1.68
CA ILE A 80 3.39 -1.27 0.25
C ILE A 80 2.75 0.04 -0.18
N ALA A 81 3.56 1.07 -0.37
CA ALA A 81 3.15 2.34 -0.93
C ALA A 81 3.37 2.35 -2.44
N ASP A 82 2.36 2.79 -3.17
CA ASP A 82 2.47 3.04 -4.59
C ASP A 82 2.73 4.53 -4.85
N VAL A 83 3.65 4.83 -5.75
CA VAL A 83 3.96 6.21 -6.15
C VAL A 83 2.77 6.98 -6.72
N ALA A 84 1.72 6.26 -7.14
CA ALA A 84 0.49 6.88 -7.56
C ALA A 84 -0.29 7.53 -6.40
N GLY A 85 0.05 7.25 -5.14
CA GLY A 85 -0.49 7.94 -3.95
C GLY A 85 -1.42 7.11 -3.08
N TYR A 86 -1.21 5.80 -3.00
CA TYR A 86 -1.96 4.94 -2.07
C TYR A 86 -1.04 3.94 -1.37
N VAL A 87 -1.48 3.45 -0.23
CA VAL A 87 -0.77 2.48 0.60
C VAL A 87 -1.66 1.27 0.87
N ARG A 88 -1.03 0.11 1.03
CA ARG A 88 -1.66 -1.16 1.38
C ARG A 88 -0.79 -1.88 2.40
N VAL A 89 -1.43 -2.71 3.22
CA VAL A 89 -0.75 -3.61 4.15
C VAL A 89 -0.92 -5.03 3.65
N ALA A 90 0.13 -5.84 3.77
CA ALA A 90 0.05 -7.26 3.42
C ALA A 90 0.86 -8.12 4.38
N GLN A 91 0.30 -9.30 4.66
CA GLN A 91 1.08 -10.43 5.17
C GLN A 91 1.83 -11.08 4.01
N ILE A 92 3.09 -11.42 4.29
CA ILE A 92 3.98 -12.12 3.38
C ILE A 92 3.81 -13.61 3.61
N ILE A 93 3.48 -14.33 2.55
CA ILE A 93 3.37 -15.79 2.54
C ILE A 93 4.52 -16.31 1.68
N PRO A 94 5.60 -16.82 2.30
CA PRO A 94 6.75 -17.33 1.56
C PRO A 94 6.38 -18.48 0.63
N LYS A 95 6.98 -18.50 -0.57
CA LYS A 95 6.86 -19.62 -1.52
C LYS A 95 8.15 -19.80 -2.29
N ASP A 96 8.36 -21.03 -2.78
CA ASP A 96 9.53 -21.40 -3.60
C ASP A 96 9.67 -20.58 -4.89
N SER A 97 8.56 -20.08 -5.44
CA SER A 97 8.50 -19.26 -6.65
C SER A 97 8.48 -17.74 -6.38
N GLY A 98 8.73 -17.32 -5.13
CA GLY A 98 8.62 -15.93 -4.69
C GLY A 98 7.37 -15.64 -3.85
N ASP A 99 7.48 -14.62 -3.00
CA ASP A 99 6.49 -14.32 -1.97
C ASP A 99 5.11 -13.99 -2.54
N ARG A 100 4.09 -14.51 -1.87
CA ARG A 100 2.69 -14.14 -2.11
C ARG A 100 2.24 -13.15 -1.04
N PHE A 101 1.54 -12.10 -1.47
CA PHE A 101 0.94 -11.13 -0.54
C PHE A 101 -0.54 -11.46 -0.26
N HIS A 102 -0.89 -11.51 1.03
CA HIS A 102 -2.27 -11.50 1.50
C HIS A 102 -2.59 -10.10 2.03
N TYR A 103 -3.41 -9.34 1.28
CA TYR A 103 -3.73 -7.96 1.63
C TYR A 103 -4.72 -7.86 2.77
N LEU A 104 -4.38 -6.98 3.72
CA LEU A 104 -5.05 -6.73 4.97
C LEU A 104 -5.60 -5.30 4.99
N ASP A 105 -6.36 -4.97 6.02
CA ASP A 105 -6.72 -3.59 6.30
C ASP A 105 -5.51 -2.78 6.81
N VAL A 106 -5.70 -1.48 7.02
CA VAL A 106 -4.64 -0.56 7.44
C VAL A 106 -3.99 -0.91 8.78
N HIS A 107 -4.67 -1.69 9.62
CA HIS A 107 -4.21 -2.14 10.94
C HIS A 107 -3.68 -3.59 10.91
N GLY A 108 -3.52 -4.18 9.72
CA GLY A 108 -3.03 -5.55 9.58
C GLY A 108 -4.05 -6.62 9.95
N GLN A 109 -5.35 -6.31 9.95
CA GLN A 109 -6.41 -7.28 10.20
C GLN A 109 -7.02 -7.79 8.89
N SER A 110 -7.63 -8.97 8.93
CA SER A 110 -8.22 -9.58 7.74
C SER A 110 -9.39 -8.75 7.22
N ALA A 111 -9.26 -8.29 5.98
CA ALA A 111 -10.31 -7.60 5.24
C ALA A 111 -11.17 -8.55 4.38
N ASP A 112 -11.10 -9.87 4.61
CA ASP A 112 -11.79 -10.86 3.77
C ASP A 112 -13.28 -10.93 4.05
N ASN A 113 -13.66 -10.84 5.33
CA ASN A 113 -15.03 -11.07 5.76
C ASN A 113 -15.64 -9.81 6.36
N TYR A 114 -16.97 -9.78 6.42
CA TYR A 114 -17.74 -8.83 7.20
C TYR A 114 -18.75 -9.57 8.06
N THR A 115 -19.09 -8.99 9.20
CA THR A 115 -20.13 -9.50 10.09
C THR A 115 -21.43 -8.78 9.79
N ASP A 116 -22.52 -9.50 9.57
CA ASP A 116 -23.86 -8.92 9.39
C ASP A 116 -24.50 -8.52 10.72
N GLU A 117 -25.66 -7.87 10.67
CA GLU A 117 -26.43 -7.43 11.84
C GLU A 117 -26.85 -8.59 12.78
N LYS A 118 -26.75 -9.84 12.30
CA LYS A 118 -27.11 -11.06 13.03
C LYS A 118 -25.87 -11.80 13.55
N GLY A 119 -24.68 -11.21 13.44
CA GLY A 119 -23.42 -11.80 13.90
C GLY A 119 -22.86 -12.89 12.98
N LYS A 120 -23.37 -13.07 11.77
CA LYS A 120 -22.85 -14.06 10.82
C LYS A 120 -21.76 -13.45 9.94
N GLN A 121 -20.69 -14.22 9.71
CA GLN A 121 -19.62 -13.83 8.79
C GLN A 121 -19.98 -14.16 7.34
N HIS A 122 -19.73 -13.21 6.46
CA HIS A 122 -19.86 -13.34 5.02
C HIS A 122 -18.59 -12.87 4.33
N GLY A 123 -18.23 -13.54 3.24
CA GLY A 123 -17.12 -13.10 2.39
C GLY A 123 -17.44 -11.77 1.72
N ARG A 124 -16.51 -10.82 1.76
CA ARG A 124 -16.62 -9.55 1.05
C ARG A 124 -16.50 -9.77 -0.45
N LYS A 125 -17.27 -9.02 -1.24
CA LYS A 125 -17.08 -8.96 -2.69
C LYS A 125 -15.74 -8.30 -3.01
N ARG A 126 -15.20 -8.57 -4.19
CA ARG A 126 -13.90 -8.03 -4.63
C ARG A 126 -13.84 -6.50 -4.60
N SER A 127 -14.91 -5.83 -5.00
CA SER A 127 -15.02 -4.36 -4.96
C SER A 127 -14.88 -3.83 -3.53
N ASP A 128 -15.53 -4.50 -2.60
CA ASP A 128 -15.56 -4.08 -1.20
C ASP A 128 -14.19 -4.34 -0.60
N LYS A 129 -13.65 -5.55 -0.78
CA LYS A 129 -12.28 -5.87 -0.35
C LYS A 129 -11.25 -4.86 -0.87
N ASN A 130 -11.39 -4.37 -2.10
CA ASN A 130 -10.50 -3.32 -2.62
C ASN A 130 -10.56 -2.04 -1.77
N ALA A 131 -11.76 -1.57 -1.43
CA ALA A 131 -11.95 -0.39 -0.58
C ALA A 131 -11.42 -0.55 0.85
N TYR A 132 -11.41 -1.78 1.39
CA TYR A 132 -10.89 -2.09 2.73
C TYR A 132 -9.40 -2.47 2.74
N THR A 133 -8.72 -2.49 1.59
CA THR A 133 -7.29 -2.85 1.51
C THR A 133 -6.44 -1.79 0.81
N HIS A 134 -7.07 -0.72 0.29
CA HIS A 134 -6.39 0.39 -0.38
C HIS A 134 -6.73 1.69 0.33
N TYR A 135 -5.69 2.44 0.69
CA TYR A 135 -5.84 3.68 1.44
C TYR A 135 -5.10 4.81 0.73
N ARG A 136 -5.75 5.96 0.56
CA ARG A 136 -5.10 7.14 0.00
C ARG A 136 -4.07 7.67 0.97
N ILE A 137 -2.84 7.88 0.51
CA ILE A 137 -1.83 8.50 1.36
C ILE A 137 -2.21 9.98 1.51
N LYS A 138 -2.39 10.43 2.74
CA LYS A 138 -2.61 11.84 3.06
C LYS A 138 -1.50 12.74 2.50
N HIS A 139 -1.82 13.98 2.18
CA HIS A 139 -0.81 15.00 1.94
C HIS A 139 -0.18 15.45 3.26
N ARG A 140 0.98 16.12 3.20
CA ARG A 140 1.75 16.42 4.43
C ARG A 140 1.03 17.42 5.33
N GLU A 141 0.22 18.29 4.76
CA GLU A 141 -0.66 19.24 5.43
C GLU A 141 -1.89 18.59 6.11
N GLU A 142 -2.20 17.34 5.82
CA GLU A 142 -3.34 16.59 6.38
C GLU A 142 -2.93 15.59 7.49
N MET A 143 -1.62 15.45 7.71
CA MET A 143 -0.99 14.56 8.69
C MET A 143 -0.79 15.28 10.01
#